data_AF-A0A2V8HGL3-F1
#
_entry.id   AF-A0A2V8HGL3-F1
#
_cell.length_a   1.000
_cell.length_b   1.000
_cell.length_c   1.000
_cell.angle_alpha   90.00
_cell.angle_beta   90.00
_cell.angle_gamma   90.00
#
_symmetry.space_group_name_H-M   'P 1'
#
loop_
_entity.id
_entity.type
_entity.pdbx_description
1 polymer ?
#
loop_
_entity_poly.entity_id
_entity_poly.type
_entity_poly.pdbx_seq_one_letter_code
_entity_poly.pdbx_strand_id
1 'polypeptide(L)'
;MRHGVFCMIAAAAAPPASAGPVYAPIVWQPAPSKLVVGANTVTNVGDCDGCGIPIVGAELIASGDASLQFTASTEQRLIVGLLPDGADPADFRSMPYALGVWPDGGWDVREHHVYKTEGRTNAGDVFSIALEGDSVRYYQNGDLVYSSARTPGAILRVTAILFTPGGSLIDARLSAMASQPVPLEYAASTDRVTHVEPPLPVWGPAGSQMADPTFGTIIHRVTDGVTRPGLLNLSFRTPSGTHSREWSADSRSFYVVSNDGQVIPFAFDPASGTASRIRPSSTDEGGLTLRFYIEPHYSLNMPGHMFGATGWARRTIDEYDLNTDTYTHLLNLDDVMPDLADTYVGGVSSGGKPNERILAFFGGESQDLHHYVVVFDRNDPASRHLLDTRASTFDGVPVATTLGFNLHHASIDQSGRFVILYPPWPDLAPPRSAAQEYVWDLATNVITPMTIDAHPYGHDAWGFGAGVNQDCCVTTGWDAAQWQVRPSLEAPTVSRDAILPVLEPKEIIMADHSSWHNAQPGLLVPFISGIFRCCNNTVEWRPWDNEIVAIETGMAPGVGARVWRLAHHRSDVSYDGNPAGAFFWAMPRPNVSPDGRWVLFTSNWGKALGLDSGPSPGGAYRQDVFLLELK
;
A
#
# COMPACT_ATOMS: atom_id res chain seq x y z
N MET A 1 49.84 -41.80 -22.41
CA MET A 1 48.65 -42.66 -22.37
C MET A 1 47.50 -41.82 -21.84
N ARG A 2 46.47 -41.61 -22.67
CA ARG A 2 45.32 -40.74 -22.37
C ARG A 2 44.49 -41.37 -21.25
N HIS A 3 44.27 -40.64 -20.15
CA HIS A 3 43.22 -40.94 -19.18
C HIS A 3 42.27 -39.74 -19.15
N GLY A 4 41.04 -39.97 -19.62
CA GLY A 4 39.99 -38.98 -19.67
C GLY A 4 39.40 -38.73 -18.28
N VAL A 5 39.27 -37.46 -17.93
CA VAL A 5 38.44 -37.01 -16.81
C VAL A 5 37.06 -36.74 -17.38
N PHE A 6 36.10 -37.59 -17.00
CA PHE A 6 34.68 -37.39 -17.30
C PHE A 6 34.18 -36.18 -16.51
N CYS A 7 33.79 -35.12 -17.23
CA CYS A 7 33.04 -33.99 -16.71
C CYS A 7 31.58 -34.44 -16.53
N MET A 8 31.13 -34.61 -15.29
CA MET A 8 29.70 -34.77 -15.00
C MET A 8 29.03 -33.40 -15.07
N ILE A 9 28.27 -33.19 -16.14
CA ILE A 9 27.30 -32.10 -16.25
C ILE A 9 26.18 -32.43 -15.27
N ALA A 10 26.09 -31.70 -14.16
CA ALA A 10 24.91 -31.70 -13.31
C ALA A 10 23.79 -31.02 -14.09
N ALA A 11 22.74 -31.77 -14.42
CA ALA A 11 21.52 -31.23 -14.98
C ALA A 11 20.90 -30.23 -13.99
N ALA A 12 20.66 -29.01 -14.45
CA ALA A 12 19.88 -28.02 -13.72
C ALA A 12 18.50 -28.64 -13.41
N ALA A 13 18.16 -28.73 -12.13
CA ALA A 13 16.80 -29.04 -11.72
C ALA A 13 15.89 -27.94 -12.27
N ALA A 14 14.79 -28.36 -12.90
CA ALA A 14 13.74 -27.44 -13.33
C ALA A 14 13.28 -26.58 -12.14
N PRO A 15 12.93 -25.30 -12.36
CA PRO A 15 12.27 -24.51 -11.32
C PRO A 15 11.07 -25.32 -10.81
N PRO A 16 10.79 -25.31 -9.49
CA PRO A 16 9.58 -25.96 -8.98
C PRO A 16 8.39 -25.40 -9.75
N ALA A 17 7.55 -26.30 -10.26
CA ALA A 17 6.28 -25.92 -10.87
C ALA A 17 5.56 -24.97 -9.92
N SER A 18 5.03 -23.86 -10.44
CA SER A 18 4.16 -22.96 -9.68
C SER A 18 3.15 -23.81 -8.93
N ALA A 19 3.21 -23.79 -7.59
CA ALA A 19 2.18 -24.44 -6.79
C ALA A 19 0.85 -23.84 -7.23
N GLY A 20 -0.13 -24.71 -7.56
CA GLY A 20 -1.48 -24.25 -7.89
C GLY A 20 -2.06 -23.39 -6.75
N PRO A 21 -3.15 -22.65 -7.01
CA PRO A 21 -3.78 -21.81 -5.99
C PRO A 21 -4.04 -22.60 -4.71
N VAL A 22 -3.55 -22.10 -3.57
CA VAL A 22 -3.78 -22.70 -2.26
C VAL A 22 -5.20 -22.34 -1.84
N TYR A 23 -6.05 -23.34 -1.61
CA TYR A 23 -7.42 -23.11 -1.13
C TYR A 23 -7.50 -23.25 0.40
N ALA A 24 -8.20 -22.32 1.04
CA ALA A 24 -8.54 -22.37 2.45
C ALA A 24 -10.07 -22.48 2.64
N PRO A 25 -10.55 -23.16 3.69
CA PRO A 25 -11.98 -23.17 4.02
C PRO A 25 -12.52 -21.76 4.26
N ILE A 26 -13.78 -21.51 3.90
CA ILE A 26 -14.45 -20.23 4.13
C ILE A 26 -14.78 -20.07 5.60
N VAL A 27 -14.40 -18.95 6.19
CA VAL A 27 -14.81 -18.53 7.52
C VAL A 27 -16.16 -17.84 7.41
N TRP A 28 -17.22 -18.56 7.75
CA TRP A 28 -18.57 -18.01 7.73
C TRP A 28 -18.80 -17.04 8.91
N GLN A 29 -19.48 -15.93 8.64
CA GLN A 29 -20.02 -15.06 9.69
C GLN A 29 -21.02 -15.83 10.56
N PRO A 30 -21.29 -15.38 11.81
CA PRO A 30 -22.16 -16.07 12.74
C PRO A 30 -23.48 -16.49 12.08
N ALA A 31 -23.70 -17.80 12.00
CA ALA A 31 -24.78 -18.37 11.22
C ALA A 31 -26.15 -18.16 11.90
N PRO A 32 -27.25 -18.00 11.14
CA PRO A 32 -28.59 -18.16 11.67
C PRO A 32 -28.74 -19.52 12.36
N SER A 33 -29.55 -19.60 13.43
CA SER A 33 -29.74 -20.83 14.23
C SER A 33 -30.23 -22.06 13.46
N LYS A 34 -30.64 -21.89 12.20
CA LYS A 34 -31.11 -22.93 11.29
C LYS A 34 -30.03 -23.44 10.31
N LEU A 35 -28.78 -23.00 10.45
CA LEU A 35 -27.63 -23.55 9.72
C LEU A 35 -26.63 -24.16 10.71
N VAL A 36 -26.05 -25.30 10.33
CA VAL A 36 -24.88 -25.88 11.00
C VAL A 36 -23.66 -25.63 10.11
N VAL A 37 -22.68 -24.92 10.66
CA VAL A 37 -21.40 -24.64 9.99
C VAL A 37 -20.32 -25.55 10.56
N GLY A 38 -19.85 -26.49 9.75
CA GLY A 38 -18.64 -27.27 10.00
C GLY A 38 -17.39 -26.60 9.39
N ALA A 39 -16.26 -27.30 9.39
CA ALA A 39 -14.99 -26.73 8.90
C ALA A 39 -15.07 -26.23 7.45
N ASN A 40 -15.65 -27.02 6.53
CA ASN A 40 -15.79 -26.67 5.12
C ASN A 40 -17.21 -26.93 4.58
N THR A 41 -18.20 -27.16 5.44
CA THR A 41 -19.55 -27.57 5.02
C THR A 41 -20.59 -26.79 5.79
N VAL A 42 -21.58 -26.28 5.07
CA VAL A 42 -22.76 -25.62 5.65
C VAL A 42 -23.98 -26.45 5.32
N THR A 43 -24.74 -26.83 6.35
CA THR A 43 -25.95 -27.65 6.20
C THR A 43 -27.16 -26.90 6.72
N ASN A 44 -28.24 -26.90 5.94
CA ASN A 44 -29.54 -26.39 6.38
C ASN A 44 -30.22 -27.39 7.30
N VAL A 45 -30.38 -27.04 8.58
CA VAL A 45 -31.09 -27.84 9.59
C VAL A 45 -32.46 -27.24 9.96
N GLY A 46 -32.93 -26.29 9.14
CA GLY A 46 -34.26 -25.72 9.24
C GLY A 46 -35.36 -26.72 8.89
N ASP A 47 -36.59 -26.27 9.08
CA ASP A 47 -37.83 -27.06 9.01
C ASP A 47 -38.73 -26.65 7.84
N CYS A 48 -38.29 -25.74 6.97
CA CYS A 48 -39.06 -25.24 5.83
C CYS A 48 -38.31 -25.49 4.51
N ASP A 49 -38.95 -26.20 3.59
CA ASP A 49 -38.48 -26.35 2.21
C ASP A 49 -38.90 -25.16 1.34
N GLY A 50 -37.95 -24.57 0.63
CA GLY A 50 -38.13 -23.34 -0.15
C GLY A 50 -37.95 -22.04 0.64
N CYS A 51 -37.75 -22.11 1.96
CA CYS A 51 -37.34 -20.94 2.74
C CYS A 51 -35.82 -20.77 2.64
N GLY A 52 -35.37 -19.79 1.84
CA GLY A 52 -33.95 -19.49 1.70
C GLY A 52 -33.33 -18.99 3.01
N ILE A 53 -32.27 -19.64 3.48
CA ILE A 53 -31.50 -19.24 4.66
C ILE A 53 -30.12 -18.76 4.18
N PRO A 54 -29.83 -17.45 4.26
CA PRO A 54 -28.58 -16.90 3.78
C PRO A 54 -27.43 -17.10 4.78
N ILE A 55 -26.21 -17.19 4.25
CA ILE A 55 -24.96 -17.17 5.01
C ILE A 55 -23.87 -16.48 4.20
N VAL A 56 -23.02 -15.71 4.88
CA VAL A 56 -22.00 -14.84 4.27
C VAL A 56 -20.62 -15.17 4.82
N GLY A 57 -19.61 -15.21 3.95
CA GLY A 57 -18.21 -15.37 4.32
C GLY A 57 -17.61 -14.08 4.91
N ALA A 58 -16.68 -14.23 5.84
CA ALA A 58 -15.94 -13.13 6.44
C ALA A 58 -14.89 -12.54 5.47
N GLU A 59 -14.47 -13.32 4.49
CA GLU A 59 -13.48 -12.94 3.48
C GLU A 59 -14.02 -11.87 2.51
N LEU A 60 -13.13 -10.94 2.15
CA LEU A 60 -13.38 -9.92 1.14
C LEU A 60 -12.59 -10.24 -0.13
N ILE A 61 -13.24 -10.06 -1.27
CA ILE A 61 -12.63 -10.14 -2.61
C ILE A 61 -12.68 -8.73 -3.18
N ALA A 62 -11.63 -7.95 -2.92
CA ALA A 62 -11.54 -6.55 -3.33
C ALA A 62 -10.91 -6.36 -4.71
N SER A 63 -9.87 -7.15 -5.02
CA SER A 63 -9.13 -7.10 -6.29
C SER A 63 -8.27 -8.36 -6.46
N GLY A 64 -7.86 -8.65 -7.70
CA GLY A 64 -6.97 -9.77 -8.01
C GLY A 64 -7.72 -11.09 -8.22
N ASP A 65 -6.98 -12.11 -8.67
CA ASP A 65 -7.56 -13.42 -8.97
C ASP A 65 -8.03 -14.13 -7.69
N ALA A 66 -9.29 -14.55 -7.65
CA ALA A 66 -9.85 -15.27 -6.51
C ALA A 66 -10.86 -16.31 -6.99
N SER A 67 -10.74 -17.55 -6.52
CA SER A 67 -11.62 -18.64 -6.91
C SER A 67 -12.32 -19.22 -5.69
N LEU A 68 -13.64 -19.15 -5.70
CA LEU A 68 -14.50 -19.93 -4.81
C LEU A 68 -14.71 -21.31 -5.43
N GLN A 69 -14.44 -22.38 -4.70
CA GLN A 69 -14.80 -23.75 -5.06
C GLN A 69 -15.77 -24.35 -4.05
N PHE A 70 -16.73 -25.14 -4.53
CA PHE A 70 -17.66 -25.88 -3.70
C PHE A 70 -18.30 -27.05 -4.44
N THR A 71 -18.90 -27.96 -3.68
CA THR A 71 -19.79 -29.03 -4.16
C THR A 71 -21.18 -28.82 -3.58
N ALA A 72 -22.22 -29.10 -4.37
CA ALA A 72 -23.59 -29.16 -3.87
C ALA A 72 -23.98 -30.62 -3.56
N SER A 73 -24.62 -30.88 -2.42
CA SER A 73 -25.37 -32.14 -2.24
C SER A 73 -26.45 -32.29 -3.33
N THR A 74 -26.81 -33.53 -3.66
CA THR A 74 -27.83 -33.83 -4.68
C THR A 74 -29.25 -33.50 -4.21
N GLU A 75 -30.17 -33.35 -5.16
CA GLU A 75 -31.62 -33.17 -4.92
C GLU A 75 -31.99 -31.95 -4.04
N GLN A 76 -31.18 -30.88 -4.08
CA GLN A 76 -31.42 -29.67 -3.29
C GLN A 76 -31.62 -28.41 -4.15
N ARG A 77 -32.19 -27.37 -3.54
CA ARG A 77 -32.11 -26.00 -4.04
C ARG A 77 -31.08 -25.20 -3.24
N LEU A 78 -30.08 -24.68 -3.94
CA LEU A 78 -28.99 -23.87 -3.40
C LEU A 78 -28.70 -22.71 -4.37
N ILE A 79 -28.34 -21.55 -3.84
CA ILE A 79 -27.71 -20.47 -4.61
C ILE A 79 -26.39 -20.14 -3.93
N VAL A 80 -25.31 -20.08 -4.71
CA VAL A 80 -23.99 -19.64 -4.24
C VAL A 80 -23.50 -18.55 -5.17
N GLY A 81 -22.91 -17.50 -4.61
CA GLY A 81 -22.48 -16.38 -5.43
C GLY A 81 -21.51 -15.45 -4.73
N LEU A 82 -21.14 -14.40 -5.47
CA LEU A 82 -20.37 -13.27 -4.99
C LEU A 82 -21.32 -12.08 -4.86
N LEU A 83 -21.45 -11.55 -3.65
CA LEU A 83 -22.35 -10.46 -3.29
C LEU A 83 -21.52 -9.22 -2.89
N PRO A 84 -21.91 -7.99 -3.27
CA PRO A 84 -21.22 -6.78 -2.80
C PRO A 84 -21.24 -6.70 -1.27
N ASP A 85 -20.13 -6.25 -0.68
CA ASP A 85 -20.06 -6.01 0.76
C ASP A 85 -21.14 -4.99 1.19
N GLY A 86 -21.79 -5.27 2.33
CA GLY A 86 -22.90 -4.47 2.86
C GLY A 86 -24.27 -4.68 2.18
N ALA A 87 -24.38 -5.48 1.12
CA ALA A 87 -25.68 -5.82 0.53
C ALA A 87 -26.45 -6.84 1.39
N ASP A 88 -27.78 -6.83 1.31
CA ASP A 88 -28.63 -7.77 2.06
C ASP A 88 -28.44 -9.21 1.55
N PRO A 89 -27.88 -10.12 2.37
CA PRO A 89 -27.62 -11.48 1.92
C PRO A 89 -28.89 -12.32 1.73
N ALA A 90 -30.05 -11.87 2.22
CA ALA A 90 -31.33 -12.53 1.99
C ALA A 90 -31.90 -12.27 0.58
N ASP A 91 -31.49 -11.19 -0.09
CA ASP A 91 -31.96 -10.86 -1.43
C ASP A 91 -31.02 -11.43 -2.51
N PHE A 92 -31.29 -12.67 -2.95
CA PHE A 92 -30.52 -13.29 -4.04
C PHE A 92 -30.55 -12.49 -5.36
N ARG A 93 -31.49 -11.55 -5.53
CA ARG A 93 -31.57 -10.71 -6.74
C ARG A 93 -30.48 -9.66 -6.78
N SER A 94 -29.93 -9.32 -5.62
CA SER A 94 -28.82 -8.40 -5.48
C SER A 94 -27.46 -9.04 -5.79
N MET A 95 -27.38 -10.38 -5.93
CA MET A 95 -26.14 -11.07 -6.30
C MET A 95 -25.75 -10.80 -7.75
N PRO A 96 -24.67 -10.04 -8.02
CA PRO A 96 -24.18 -9.77 -9.37
C PRO A 96 -23.66 -11.02 -10.06
N TYR A 97 -23.18 -12.01 -9.29
CA TYR A 97 -22.59 -13.24 -9.80
C TYR A 97 -23.10 -14.42 -8.98
N ALA A 98 -23.96 -15.26 -9.56
CA ALA A 98 -24.55 -16.38 -8.84
C ALA A 98 -24.63 -17.66 -9.69
N LEU A 99 -24.48 -18.80 -9.03
CA LEU A 99 -24.77 -20.12 -9.55
C LEU A 99 -25.86 -20.75 -8.67
N GLY A 100 -26.97 -21.13 -9.30
CA GLY A 100 -28.05 -21.87 -8.68
C GLY A 100 -27.96 -23.36 -9.00
N VAL A 101 -28.23 -24.22 -8.03
CA VAL A 101 -28.44 -25.67 -8.22
C VAL A 101 -29.91 -25.98 -7.94
N TRP A 102 -30.50 -26.86 -8.72
CA TRP A 102 -31.92 -27.22 -8.67
C TRP A 102 -32.11 -28.68 -8.25
N PRO A 103 -33.25 -29.02 -7.60
CA PRO A 103 -33.51 -30.37 -7.12
C PRO A 103 -33.52 -31.45 -8.21
N ASP A 104 -33.78 -31.08 -9.47
CA ASP A 104 -33.84 -31.99 -10.62
C ASP A 104 -32.46 -32.26 -11.27
N GLY A 105 -31.38 -31.79 -10.63
CA GLY A 105 -30.01 -31.90 -11.13
C GLY A 105 -29.63 -30.85 -12.16
N GLY A 106 -30.46 -29.82 -12.37
CA GLY A 106 -30.09 -28.64 -13.14
C GLY A 106 -29.19 -27.69 -12.35
N TRP A 107 -28.35 -26.93 -13.04
CA TRP A 107 -27.72 -25.72 -12.48
C TRP A 107 -27.85 -24.56 -13.46
N ASP A 108 -27.94 -23.34 -12.97
CA ASP A 108 -28.01 -22.13 -13.79
C ASP A 108 -27.07 -21.02 -13.27
N VAL A 109 -26.46 -20.28 -14.20
CA VAL A 109 -25.73 -19.05 -13.88
C VAL A 109 -26.67 -17.86 -14.05
N ARG A 110 -26.69 -16.99 -13.04
CA ARG A 110 -27.44 -15.74 -13.05
C ARG A 110 -26.57 -14.57 -12.63
N GLU A 111 -26.77 -13.43 -13.29
CA GLU A 111 -26.19 -12.15 -12.89
C GLU A 111 -27.33 -11.17 -12.57
N HIS A 112 -27.42 -10.67 -11.33
CA HIS A 112 -28.57 -9.90 -10.84
C HIS A 112 -29.91 -10.60 -11.12
N HIS A 113 -29.93 -11.91 -10.87
CA HIS A 113 -31.05 -12.80 -11.17
C HIS A 113 -31.43 -12.97 -12.66
N VAL A 114 -30.70 -12.33 -13.58
CA VAL A 114 -30.89 -12.52 -15.03
C VAL A 114 -30.18 -13.79 -15.45
N TYR A 115 -30.94 -14.71 -16.05
CA TYR A 115 -30.44 -15.98 -16.59
C TYR A 115 -29.37 -15.79 -17.66
N LYS A 116 -28.30 -16.61 -17.61
CA LYS A 116 -27.18 -16.57 -18.57
C LYS A 116 -26.96 -17.89 -19.29
N THR A 117 -26.80 -18.96 -18.53
CA THR A 117 -26.58 -20.31 -19.06
C THR A 117 -27.01 -21.34 -18.03
N GLU A 118 -27.10 -22.60 -18.45
CA GLU A 118 -27.46 -23.73 -17.61
C GLU A 118 -26.70 -25.00 -18.01
N GLY A 119 -26.76 -25.99 -17.13
CA GLY A 119 -26.24 -27.32 -17.38
C GLY A 119 -26.82 -28.36 -16.44
N ARG A 120 -26.16 -29.52 -16.40
CA ARG A 120 -26.55 -30.65 -15.55
C ARG A 120 -25.42 -30.93 -14.57
N THR A 121 -25.79 -31.27 -13.35
CA THR A 121 -24.85 -31.67 -12.29
C THR A 121 -25.08 -33.11 -11.86
N ASN A 122 -23.99 -33.80 -11.55
CA ASN A 122 -23.97 -35.10 -10.89
C ASN A 122 -23.45 -34.95 -9.45
N ALA A 123 -23.72 -35.97 -8.63
CA ALA A 123 -23.16 -36.06 -7.29
C ALA A 123 -21.62 -35.96 -7.33
N GLY A 124 -21.06 -35.03 -6.56
CA GLY A 124 -19.60 -34.83 -6.47
C GLY A 124 -19.00 -33.86 -7.49
N ASP A 125 -19.81 -33.27 -8.39
CA ASP A 125 -19.33 -32.20 -9.25
C ASP A 125 -18.86 -30.99 -8.42
N VAL A 126 -17.70 -30.45 -8.81
CA VAL A 126 -17.12 -29.26 -8.19
C VAL A 126 -17.40 -28.06 -9.07
N PHE A 127 -18.05 -27.06 -8.49
CA PHE A 127 -18.25 -25.77 -9.11
C PHE A 127 -17.17 -24.79 -8.68
N SER A 128 -16.78 -23.91 -9.60
CA SER A 128 -15.93 -22.76 -9.29
C SER A 128 -16.56 -21.47 -9.79
N ILE A 129 -16.51 -20.42 -8.97
CA ILE A 129 -16.78 -19.03 -9.36
C ILE A 129 -15.46 -18.27 -9.15
N ALA A 130 -14.79 -17.89 -10.23
CA ALA A 130 -13.47 -17.29 -10.18
C ALA A 130 -13.50 -15.87 -10.73
N LEU A 131 -12.98 -14.93 -9.96
CA LEU A 131 -12.48 -13.66 -10.48
C LEU A 131 -11.12 -13.93 -11.12
N GLU A 132 -11.00 -13.68 -12.41
CA GLU A 132 -9.77 -13.83 -13.19
C GLU A 132 -9.56 -12.56 -14.00
N GLY A 133 -8.58 -11.74 -13.60
CA GLY A 133 -8.42 -10.38 -14.09
C GLY A 133 -9.64 -9.52 -13.78
N ASP A 134 -10.31 -9.04 -14.83
CA ASP A 134 -11.48 -8.16 -14.77
C ASP A 134 -12.81 -8.89 -15.03
N SER A 135 -12.80 -10.22 -15.13
CA SER A 135 -13.97 -11.02 -15.47
C SER A 135 -14.23 -12.12 -14.43
N VAL A 136 -15.51 -12.34 -14.14
CA VAL A 136 -15.96 -13.50 -13.36
C VAL A 136 -16.25 -14.66 -14.28
N ARG A 137 -15.58 -15.79 -14.04
CA ARG A 137 -15.70 -17.04 -14.79
C ARG A 137 -16.26 -18.15 -13.92
N TYR A 138 -17.03 -19.02 -14.56
CA TYR A 138 -17.70 -20.13 -13.91
C TYR A 138 -17.19 -21.42 -14.51
N TYR A 139 -16.89 -22.39 -13.65
CA TYR A 139 -16.40 -23.70 -14.05
C TYR A 139 -17.19 -24.82 -13.40
N GLN A 140 -17.27 -25.94 -14.11
CA GLN A 140 -17.74 -27.21 -13.57
C GLN A 140 -16.64 -28.24 -13.82
N ASN A 141 -16.14 -28.88 -12.76
CA ASN A 141 -15.06 -29.87 -12.82
C ASN A 141 -13.79 -29.37 -13.52
N GLY A 142 -13.54 -28.06 -13.47
CA GLY A 142 -12.41 -27.39 -14.12
C GLY A 142 -12.68 -26.91 -15.55
N ASP A 143 -13.79 -27.32 -16.18
CA ASP A 143 -14.17 -26.86 -17.51
C ASP A 143 -14.93 -25.54 -17.43
N LEU A 144 -14.53 -24.56 -18.26
CA LEU A 144 -15.19 -23.25 -18.32
C LEU A 144 -16.59 -23.40 -18.91
N VAL A 145 -17.60 -23.02 -18.13
CA VAL A 145 -19.01 -23.07 -18.56
C VAL A 145 -19.60 -21.70 -18.89
N TYR A 146 -19.06 -20.62 -18.33
CA TYR A 146 -19.49 -19.25 -18.64
C TYR A 146 -18.45 -18.20 -18.24
N SER A 147 -18.38 -17.10 -19.00
CA SER A 147 -17.59 -15.91 -18.65
C SER A 147 -18.50 -14.69 -18.63
N SER A 148 -18.46 -13.95 -17.52
CA SER A 148 -19.21 -12.72 -17.33
C SER A 148 -18.70 -11.64 -18.28
N ALA A 149 -19.65 -10.93 -18.92
CA ALA A 149 -19.38 -9.70 -19.66
C ALA A 149 -19.35 -8.46 -18.76
N ARG A 150 -19.65 -8.61 -17.45
CA ARG A 150 -19.58 -7.56 -16.45
C ARG A 150 -18.25 -7.61 -15.72
N THR A 151 -17.66 -6.43 -15.53
CA THR A 151 -16.51 -6.21 -14.66
C THR A 151 -16.95 -6.01 -13.21
N PRO A 152 -16.36 -6.70 -12.22
CA PRO A 152 -16.58 -6.40 -10.81
C PRO A 152 -16.10 -5.00 -10.44
N GLY A 153 -16.99 -4.17 -9.90
CA GLY A 153 -16.69 -2.79 -9.50
C GLY A 153 -16.78 -2.54 -7.99
N ALA A 154 -17.02 -3.58 -7.18
CA ALA A 154 -17.20 -3.48 -5.72
C ALA A 154 -16.46 -4.62 -5.02
N ILE A 155 -16.15 -4.44 -3.74
CA ILE A 155 -15.64 -5.53 -2.89
C ILE A 155 -16.74 -6.59 -2.75
N LEU A 156 -16.41 -7.85 -3.02
CA LEU A 156 -17.36 -8.96 -2.99
C LEU A 156 -17.13 -9.88 -1.78
N ARG A 157 -18.18 -10.55 -1.35
CA ARG A 157 -18.16 -11.64 -0.36
C ARG A 157 -18.76 -12.90 -0.94
N VAL A 158 -18.24 -14.05 -0.54
CA VAL A 158 -18.93 -15.32 -0.81
C VAL A 158 -20.23 -15.36 -0.01
N THR A 159 -21.33 -15.62 -0.68
CA THR A 159 -22.65 -15.77 -0.05
C THR A 159 -23.33 -17.01 -0.58
N ALA A 160 -24.01 -17.73 0.30
CA ALA A 160 -24.84 -18.87 -0.07
C ALA A 160 -26.24 -18.75 0.53
N ILE A 161 -27.24 -19.28 -0.16
CA ILE A 161 -28.64 -19.34 0.30
C ILE A 161 -29.11 -20.78 0.11
N LEU A 162 -29.36 -21.45 1.23
CA LEU A 162 -29.79 -22.85 1.26
C LEU A 162 -31.31 -22.89 1.45
N PHE A 163 -32.03 -23.60 0.57
CA PHE A 163 -33.50 -23.63 0.59
C PHE A 163 -34.07 -24.96 1.07
N THR A 164 -33.36 -26.06 0.85
CA THR A 164 -33.85 -27.41 1.15
C THR A 164 -33.33 -27.90 2.51
N PRO A 165 -34.18 -28.30 3.45
CA PRO A 165 -33.79 -28.98 4.69
C PRO A 165 -32.90 -30.21 4.41
N GLY A 166 -31.78 -30.31 5.11
CA GLY A 166 -30.76 -31.34 4.88
C GLY A 166 -29.82 -31.05 3.70
N GLY A 167 -30.14 -30.09 2.85
CA GLY A 167 -29.27 -29.62 1.77
C GLY A 167 -27.97 -29.04 2.33
N SER A 168 -26.86 -29.29 1.64
CA SER A 168 -25.54 -28.87 2.07
C SER A 168 -24.71 -28.24 0.95
N LEU A 169 -24.00 -27.18 1.31
CA LEU A 169 -22.86 -26.64 0.59
C LEU A 169 -21.61 -27.33 1.13
N ILE A 170 -20.97 -28.16 0.34
CA ILE A 170 -19.89 -29.08 0.75
C ILE A 170 -18.55 -28.58 0.20
N ASP A 171 -17.50 -28.74 1.01
CA ASP A 171 -16.11 -28.34 0.70
C ASP A 171 -15.96 -26.93 0.13
N ALA A 172 -16.70 -25.98 0.71
CA ALA A 172 -16.63 -24.58 0.31
C ALA A 172 -15.30 -23.95 0.74
N ARG A 173 -14.51 -23.55 -0.24
CA ARG A 173 -13.16 -23.05 -0.06
C ARG A 173 -12.85 -21.90 -1.01
N LEU A 174 -12.00 -20.99 -0.58
CA LEU A 174 -11.59 -19.82 -1.33
C LEU A 174 -10.07 -19.88 -1.55
N SER A 175 -9.60 -19.58 -2.76
CA SER A 175 -8.16 -19.50 -3.02
C SER A 175 -7.53 -18.32 -2.27
N ALA A 176 -6.35 -18.52 -1.69
CA ALA A 176 -5.58 -17.57 -0.89
C ALA A 176 -5.04 -16.42 -1.74
N MET A 177 -5.95 -15.56 -2.17
CA MET A 177 -5.81 -14.18 -2.64
C MET A 177 -6.96 -13.32 -2.08
N ALA A 178 -7.82 -13.88 -1.22
CA ALA A 178 -8.65 -13.07 -0.34
C ALA A 178 -7.76 -12.51 0.75
N SER A 179 -7.37 -11.24 0.62
CA SER A 179 -6.77 -10.52 1.73
C SER A 179 -7.77 -10.54 2.89
N GLN A 180 -7.31 -10.92 4.09
CA GLN A 180 -8.01 -10.48 5.28
C GLN A 180 -8.17 -8.96 5.16
N PRO A 181 -9.36 -8.38 5.43
CA PRO A 181 -9.54 -6.94 5.34
C PRO A 181 -8.37 -6.22 6.04
N VAL A 182 -7.90 -5.13 5.43
CA VAL A 182 -6.94 -4.25 6.11
C VAL A 182 -7.53 -3.87 7.47
N PRO A 183 -6.76 -3.94 8.56
CA PRO A 183 -7.26 -3.60 9.88
C PRO A 183 -7.86 -2.18 9.92
N LEU A 184 -9.07 -2.06 10.46
CA LEU A 184 -9.69 -0.77 10.77
C LEU A 184 -9.35 -0.30 12.19
N GLU A 185 -8.92 -1.24 13.03
CA GLU A 185 -8.48 -1.00 14.38
C GLU A 185 -7.27 -1.90 14.69
N TYR A 186 -6.47 -1.48 15.67
CA TYR A 186 -5.33 -2.24 16.19
C TYR A 186 -5.54 -2.58 17.66
N ALA A 187 -5.06 -3.73 18.09
CA ALA A 187 -5.00 -4.19 19.48
C ALA A 187 -3.83 -3.52 20.23
N ALA A 188 -3.82 -2.19 20.25
CA ALA A 188 -2.78 -1.36 20.87
C ALA A 188 -3.37 -0.31 21.82
N SER A 189 -2.53 0.28 22.67
CA SER A 189 -3.00 1.31 23.61
C SER A 189 -3.52 2.53 22.85
N THR A 190 -4.62 3.09 23.32
CA THR A 190 -5.20 4.34 22.83
C THR A 190 -5.22 5.43 23.91
N ASP A 191 -4.47 5.21 25.00
CA ASP A 191 -4.43 6.17 26.10
C ASP A 191 -3.74 7.48 25.67
N ARG A 192 -4.11 8.58 26.35
CA ARG A 192 -3.49 9.90 26.17
C ARG A 192 -2.62 10.25 27.38
N VAL A 193 -1.86 9.27 27.87
CA VAL A 193 -0.87 9.41 28.95
C VAL A 193 0.53 9.46 28.35
N THR A 194 1.41 10.26 28.93
CA THR A 194 2.82 10.31 28.53
C THR A 194 3.51 8.99 28.89
N HIS A 195 4.21 8.38 27.92
CA HIS A 195 5.12 7.26 28.18
C HIS A 195 6.53 7.68 27.79
N VAL A 196 7.42 7.78 28.78
CA VAL A 196 8.82 8.14 28.54
C VAL A 196 9.54 6.97 27.92
N GLU A 197 10.41 7.26 26.95
CA GLU A 197 11.29 6.27 26.35
C GLU A 197 12.07 5.45 27.41
N PRO A 198 12.03 4.10 27.37
CA PRO A 198 12.81 3.26 28.27
C PRO A 198 14.33 3.38 28.00
N PRO A 199 15.23 2.73 28.77
CA PRO A 199 16.63 2.62 28.38
C PRO A 199 16.81 2.04 26.97
N LEU A 200 17.87 2.44 26.26
CA LEU A 200 18.15 1.92 24.91
C LEU A 200 18.42 0.41 24.95
N PRO A 201 17.80 -0.38 24.06
CA PRO A 201 18.10 -1.80 23.94
C PRO A 201 19.46 -2.03 23.27
N VAL A 202 20.03 -3.20 23.51
CA VAL A 202 21.19 -3.69 22.74
C VAL A 202 20.68 -4.57 21.61
N TRP A 203 20.85 -4.12 20.37
CA TRP A 203 20.40 -4.86 19.20
C TRP A 203 21.37 -5.98 18.81
N GLY A 204 20.82 -7.17 18.56
CA GLY A 204 21.51 -8.24 17.84
C GLY A 204 21.67 -7.92 16.34
N PRO A 205 22.26 -8.82 15.53
CA PRO A 205 22.37 -8.62 14.08
C PRO A 205 21.00 -8.51 13.39
N ALA A 206 21.00 -8.17 12.10
CA ALA A 206 19.80 -8.25 11.27
C ALA A 206 19.11 -9.63 11.42
N GLY A 207 17.77 -9.64 11.48
CA GLY A 207 16.96 -10.81 11.82
C GLY A 207 16.69 -10.99 13.33
N SER A 208 17.33 -10.22 14.21
CA SER A 208 16.94 -10.16 15.63
C SER A 208 15.63 -9.41 15.83
N GLN A 209 14.94 -9.69 16.95
CA GLN A 209 13.69 -9.04 17.32
C GLN A 209 13.66 -8.74 18.82
N MET A 210 12.81 -7.78 19.20
CA MET A 210 12.46 -7.50 20.59
C MET A 210 11.03 -6.97 20.69
N ALA A 211 10.43 -7.04 21.87
CA ALA A 211 9.22 -6.29 22.17
C ALA A 211 9.58 -4.87 22.61
N ASP A 212 8.87 -3.86 22.10
CA ASP A 212 8.91 -2.51 22.67
C ASP A 212 8.56 -2.59 24.16
N PRO A 213 9.41 -2.08 25.08
CA PRO A 213 9.17 -2.27 26.52
C PRO A 213 7.94 -1.54 27.06
N THR A 214 7.42 -0.55 26.33
CA THR A 214 6.25 0.24 26.70
C THR A 214 4.98 -0.36 26.09
N PHE A 215 5.00 -0.62 24.79
CA PHE A 215 3.81 -0.99 24.01
C PHE A 215 3.69 -2.50 23.74
N GLY A 216 4.76 -3.27 23.97
CA GLY A 216 4.77 -4.72 23.78
C GLY A 216 4.83 -5.17 22.32
N THR A 217 4.76 -4.25 21.38
CA THR A 217 4.80 -4.52 19.93
C THR A 217 6.15 -5.08 19.51
N ILE A 218 6.15 -6.09 18.64
CA ILE A 218 7.39 -6.73 18.19
C ILE A 218 8.06 -5.88 17.11
N ILE A 219 9.33 -5.54 17.35
CA ILE A 219 10.21 -4.83 16.44
C ILE A 219 11.29 -5.80 15.96
N HIS A 220 11.39 -5.97 14.65
CA HIS A 220 12.41 -6.76 13.97
C HIS A 220 13.49 -5.82 13.40
N ARG A 221 14.75 -6.20 13.52
CA ARG A 221 15.86 -5.49 12.86
C ARG A 221 16.04 -6.03 11.44
N VAL A 222 15.92 -5.16 10.44
CA VAL A 222 16.02 -5.55 9.01
C VAL A 222 17.44 -5.41 8.50
N THR A 223 18.13 -4.32 8.84
CA THR A 223 19.50 -4.05 8.41
C THR A 223 20.46 -3.87 9.57
N ASP A 224 21.74 -3.98 9.28
CA ASP A 224 22.86 -3.80 10.20
C ASP A 224 24.15 -3.42 9.46
N GLY A 225 25.24 -3.28 10.22
CA GLY A 225 26.55 -2.89 9.68
C GLY A 225 27.21 -3.90 8.75
N VAL A 226 26.63 -5.08 8.52
CA VAL A 226 27.15 -6.10 7.58
C VAL A 226 26.18 -6.40 6.43
N THR A 227 25.07 -5.67 6.34
CA THR A 227 24.03 -5.87 5.30
C THR A 227 24.58 -5.79 3.88
N ARG A 228 25.62 -4.96 3.65
CA ARG A 228 26.48 -4.98 2.45
C ARG A 228 27.91 -5.33 2.87
N PRO A 229 28.35 -6.60 2.80
CA PRO A 229 29.65 -7.04 3.32
C PRO A 229 30.88 -6.32 2.72
N GLY A 230 30.76 -5.81 1.49
CA GLY A 230 31.79 -5.01 0.82
C GLY A 230 31.86 -3.55 1.28
N LEU A 231 30.81 -3.04 1.94
CA LEU A 231 30.71 -1.67 2.45
C LEU A 231 30.16 -1.69 3.90
N LEU A 232 31.02 -2.09 4.82
CA LEU A 232 30.67 -2.23 6.23
C LEU A 232 30.22 -0.91 6.86
N ASN A 233 29.26 -1.00 7.78
CA ASN A 233 28.73 0.11 8.58
C ASN A 233 28.11 1.26 7.78
N LEU A 234 27.69 1.02 6.53
CA LEU A 234 26.90 1.98 5.77
C LEU A 234 25.50 2.13 6.39
N SER A 235 24.93 3.34 6.38
CA SER A 235 23.54 3.54 6.79
C SER A 235 22.54 3.01 5.76
N PHE A 236 21.42 2.51 6.26
CA PHE A 236 20.24 2.09 5.49
C PHE A 236 19.00 2.81 6.01
N ARG A 237 18.08 3.14 5.12
CA ARG A 237 16.88 3.91 5.43
C ARG A 237 15.68 3.46 4.59
N THR A 238 14.50 3.77 5.11
CA THR A 238 13.29 3.91 4.31
C THR A 238 13.43 5.12 3.36
N PRO A 239 12.79 5.10 2.18
CA PRO A 239 12.72 6.20 1.23
C PRO A 239 12.37 7.57 1.81
N SER A 240 12.67 8.58 1.01
CA SER A 240 12.58 9.98 1.39
C SER A 240 11.14 10.51 1.44
N GLY A 241 10.28 10.11 0.51
CA GLY A 241 8.92 10.65 0.40
C GLY A 241 7.87 9.78 1.06
N THR A 242 6.90 10.39 1.74
CA THR A 242 5.67 9.75 2.26
C THR A 242 4.82 9.08 1.17
N HIS A 243 5.00 9.50 -0.08
CA HIS A 243 4.34 8.97 -1.26
C HIS A 243 5.01 7.69 -1.80
N SER A 244 6.23 7.37 -1.39
CA SER A 244 7.04 6.28 -1.93
C SER A 244 6.41 4.93 -1.65
N ARG A 245 6.19 4.10 -2.68
CA ARG A 245 5.67 2.73 -2.49
C ARG A 245 6.80 1.74 -2.29
N GLU A 246 7.01 1.36 -1.04
CA GLU A 246 8.14 0.51 -0.64
C GLU A 246 7.86 -0.97 -0.59
N TRP A 247 6.59 -1.34 -0.55
CA TRP A 247 6.12 -2.71 -0.43
C TRP A 247 5.48 -3.21 -1.72
N SER A 248 5.71 -4.49 -2.05
CA SER A 248 4.98 -5.17 -3.10
C SER A 248 3.49 -5.25 -2.79
N ALA A 249 2.66 -5.30 -3.83
CA ALA A 249 1.20 -5.38 -3.72
C ALA A 249 0.68 -6.51 -2.82
N ASP A 250 1.44 -7.59 -2.63
CA ASP A 250 1.12 -8.74 -1.79
C ASP A 250 1.77 -8.71 -0.39
N SER A 251 2.43 -7.61 -0.03
CA SER A 251 3.19 -7.46 1.22
C SER A 251 4.30 -8.51 1.43
N ARG A 252 4.87 -9.10 0.36
CA ARG A 252 5.91 -10.15 0.47
C ARG A 252 7.32 -9.72 0.08
N SER A 253 7.49 -8.49 -0.38
CA SER A 253 8.80 -7.89 -0.55
C SER A 253 8.72 -6.40 -0.31
N PHE A 254 9.87 -5.84 0.05
CA PHE A 254 10.02 -4.40 0.16
C PHE A 254 11.42 -3.99 -0.31
N TYR A 255 11.75 -2.70 -0.28
CA TYR A 255 13.12 -2.25 -0.50
C TYR A 255 13.57 -1.25 0.58
N VAL A 256 14.88 -1.13 0.73
CA VAL A 256 15.55 -0.09 1.52
C VAL A 256 16.54 0.65 0.63
N VAL A 257 16.99 1.82 1.07
CA VAL A 257 17.99 2.63 0.37
C VAL A 257 19.22 2.75 1.25
N SER A 258 20.41 2.45 0.72
CA SER A 258 21.65 2.77 1.45
C SER A 258 22.11 4.20 1.20
N ASN A 259 22.97 4.72 2.06
CA ASN A 259 23.32 6.15 2.04
C ASN A 259 24.00 6.63 0.74
N ASP A 260 24.61 5.72 -0.01
CA ASP A 260 25.18 5.96 -1.35
C ASP A 260 24.13 5.95 -2.48
N GLY A 261 22.85 5.80 -2.16
CA GLY A 261 21.73 5.83 -3.10
C GLY A 261 21.35 4.48 -3.70
N GLN A 262 22.00 3.39 -3.28
CA GLN A 262 21.70 2.06 -3.81
C GLN A 262 20.33 1.58 -3.30
N VAL A 263 19.46 1.17 -4.22
CA VAL A 263 18.15 0.57 -3.93
C VAL A 263 18.32 -0.94 -3.74
N ILE A 264 17.75 -1.47 -2.65
CA ILE A 264 18.09 -2.79 -2.13
C ILE A 264 16.80 -3.55 -1.74
N PRO A 265 16.35 -4.54 -2.54
CA PRO A 265 15.13 -5.27 -2.28
C PRO A 265 15.34 -6.42 -1.27
N PHE A 266 14.30 -6.70 -0.49
CA PHE A 266 14.21 -7.76 0.50
C PHE A 266 12.98 -8.63 0.25
N ALA A 267 13.13 -9.94 0.40
CA ALA A 267 12.00 -10.85 0.53
C ALA A 267 11.51 -10.82 1.98
N PHE A 268 10.20 -10.93 2.16
CA PHE A 268 9.55 -10.83 3.46
C PHE A 268 8.55 -11.96 3.67
N ASP A 269 8.65 -12.63 4.82
CA ASP A 269 7.68 -13.61 5.28
C ASP A 269 6.77 -13.00 6.37
N PRO A 270 5.53 -12.63 6.04
CA PRO A 270 4.61 -12.02 7.00
C PRO A 270 4.14 -12.99 8.09
N ALA A 271 4.34 -14.30 7.95
CA ALA A 271 3.97 -15.25 9.01
C ALA A 271 4.99 -15.23 10.16
N SER A 272 6.25 -14.89 9.88
CA SER A 272 7.34 -14.89 10.86
C SER A 272 7.94 -13.52 11.14
N GLY A 273 7.59 -12.50 10.35
CA GLY A 273 8.23 -11.17 10.41
C GLY A 273 9.67 -11.19 9.88
N THR A 274 10.05 -12.21 9.11
CA THR A 274 11.44 -12.39 8.66
C THR A 274 11.68 -11.66 7.34
N ALA A 275 12.65 -10.74 7.35
CA ALA A 275 13.19 -10.12 6.14
C ALA A 275 14.52 -10.77 5.73
N SER A 276 14.74 -10.98 4.44
CA SER A 276 15.97 -11.56 3.92
C SER A 276 16.43 -10.91 2.62
N ARG A 277 17.75 -10.87 2.42
CA ARG A 277 18.35 -10.39 1.16
C ARG A 277 17.87 -11.26 0.01
N ILE A 278 17.42 -10.65 -1.09
CA ILE A 278 17.12 -11.39 -2.31
C ILE A 278 18.43 -11.77 -3.00
N ARG A 279 18.55 -13.04 -3.41
CA ARG A 279 19.79 -13.64 -3.96
C ARG A 279 20.99 -13.37 -3.04
N PRO A 280 20.95 -13.86 -1.79
CA PRO A 280 21.92 -13.50 -0.77
C PRO A 280 23.35 -13.90 -1.20
N SER A 281 24.30 -13.02 -0.87
CA SER A 281 25.74 -13.27 -1.02
C SER A 281 26.45 -12.95 0.29
N SER A 282 27.57 -13.62 0.55
CA SER A 282 28.43 -13.32 1.71
C SER A 282 29.53 -12.30 1.39
N THR A 283 29.63 -11.85 0.14
CA THR A 283 30.60 -10.87 -0.35
C THR A 283 29.90 -9.68 -0.99
N ASP A 284 30.67 -8.63 -1.28
CA ASP A 284 30.26 -7.48 -2.09
C ASP A 284 28.96 -6.84 -1.59
N GLU A 285 27.91 -6.85 -2.40
CA GLU A 285 26.63 -6.21 -2.16
C GLU A 285 25.71 -6.95 -1.18
N GLY A 286 26.10 -8.14 -0.72
CA GLY A 286 25.30 -8.96 0.19
C GLY A 286 24.04 -9.57 -0.44
N GLY A 287 23.75 -9.24 -1.70
CA GLY A 287 22.68 -9.79 -2.50
C GLY A 287 22.32 -8.88 -3.67
N LEU A 288 21.08 -8.98 -4.15
CA LEU A 288 20.55 -8.15 -5.24
C LEU A 288 20.52 -6.67 -4.86
N THR A 289 20.90 -5.83 -5.81
CA THR A 289 20.76 -4.36 -5.80
C THR A 289 20.21 -3.89 -7.15
N LEU A 290 19.42 -2.82 -7.15
CA LEU A 290 18.69 -2.34 -8.32
C LEU A 290 19.39 -1.15 -9.00
N ARG A 291 19.25 -1.03 -10.32
CA ARG A 291 19.91 0.00 -11.14
C ARG A 291 19.17 1.35 -11.18
N PHE A 292 18.13 1.52 -10.35
CA PHE A 292 17.44 2.80 -10.25
C PHE A 292 18.35 3.84 -9.58
N TYR A 293 18.41 5.04 -10.15
CA TYR A 293 19.17 6.14 -9.54
C TYR A 293 18.29 7.08 -8.69
N ILE A 294 16.97 6.85 -8.71
CA ILE A 294 15.97 7.44 -7.83
C ILE A 294 15.22 6.32 -7.09
N GLU A 295 14.51 6.69 -6.03
CA GLU A 295 13.65 5.79 -5.28
C GLU A 295 12.48 5.30 -6.18
N PRO A 296 12.31 3.98 -6.37
CA PRO A 296 11.24 3.45 -7.21
C PRO A 296 9.93 3.31 -6.45
N HIS A 297 8.85 3.06 -7.17
CA HIS A 297 7.56 2.63 -6.62
C HIS A 297 7.31 1.16 -6.94
N TYR A 298 6.99 0.35 -5.94
CA TYR A 298 6.33 -0.93 -6.21
C TYR A 298 4.98 -0.70 -6.89
N SER A 299 4.64 -1.62 -7.79
CA SER A 299 3.34 -1.68 -8.44
C SER A 299 2.22 -1.94 -7.43
N LEU A 300 1.10 -1.25 -7.62
CA LEU A 300 -0.14 -1.43 -6.87
C LEU A 300 -0.87 -2.73 -7.24
N ASN A 301 -0.57 -3.27 -8.42
CA ASN A 301 -1.33 -4.36 -9.05
C ASN A 301 -0.50 -5.62 -9.26
N MET A 302 0.82 -5.49 -9.45
CA MET A 302 1.69 -6.59 -9.87
C MET A 302 2.77 -6.87 -8.81
N PRO A 303 2.63 -7.92 -7.99
CA PRO A 303 3.63 -8.31 -7.01
C PRO A 303 5.02 -8.51 -7.64
N GLY A 304 6.04 -7.88 -7.06
CA GLY A 304 7.43 -7.96 -7.54
C GLY A 304 7.80 -6.99 -8.66
N HIS A 305 6.86 -6.17 -9.15
CA HIS A 305 7.16 -5.15 -10.16
C HIS A 305 7.42 -3.79 -9.50
N MET A 306 8.42 -3.06 -9.99
CA MET A 306 8.77 -1.72 -9.53
C MET A 306 8.98 -0.77 -10.70
N PHE A 307 8.60 0.49 -10.55
CA PHE A 307 8.80 1.55 -11.54
C PHE A 307 9.83 2.54 -11.00
N GLY A 308 10.77 2.95 -11.84
CA GLY A 308 11.80 3.91 -11.46
C GLY A 308 12.48 4.49 -12.69
N ALA A 309 13.50 5.32 -12.46
CA ALA A 309 14.29 5.87 -13.55
C ALA A 309 15.68 5.23 -13.60
N THR A 310 16.14 4.93 -14.82
CA THR A 310 17.47 4.35 -15.08
C THR A 310 18.19 5.12 -16.19
N GLY A 311 19.33 4.59 -16.63
CA GLY A 311 20.05 5.06 -17.80
C GLY A 311 21.01 6.21 -17.51
N TRP A 312 22.05 6.32 -18.33
CA TRP A 312 23.08 7.37 -18.18
C TRP A 312 22.53 8.77 -18.40
N ALA A 313 21.56 8.91 -19.31
CA ALA A 313 20.87 10.17 -19.58
C ALA A 313 19.93 10.58 -18.44
N ARG A 314 19.57 9.67 -17.51
CA ARG A 314 18.67 9.92 -16.38
C ARG A 314 17.29 10.47 -16.80
N ARG A 315 16.76 10.01 -17.94
CA ARG A 315 15.49 10.47 -18.54
C ARG A 315 14.63 9.32 -19.05
N THR A 316 14.86 8.14 -18.50
CA THR A 316 14.25 6.89 -18.94
C THR A 316 13.48 6.29 -17.77
N ILE A 317 12.17 6.12 -17.94
CA ILE A 317 11.31 5.42 -16.98
C ILE A 317 11.26 3.94 -17.37
N ASP A 318 11.62 3.10 -16.42
CA ASP A 318 11.68 1.65 -16.59
C ASP A 318 10.89 0.94 -15.50
N GLU A 319 10.43 -0.25 -15.86
CA GLU A 319 9.90 -1.25 -14.96
C GLU A 319 10.97 -2.30 -14.65
N TYR A 320 11.07 -2.73 -13.41
CA TYR A 320 11.85 -3.88 -12.99
C TYR A 320 10.93 -4.98 -12.49
N ASP A 321 11.09 -6.19 -13.03
CA ASP A 321 10.43 -7.40 -12.56
C ASP A 321 11.40 -8.23 -11.73
N LEU A 322 11.11 -8.34 -10.44
CA LEU A 322 11.91 -9.07 -9.45
C LEU A 322 11.93 -10.58 -9.69
N ASN A 323 10.88 -11.14 -10.31
CA ASN A 323 10.74 -12.57 -10.56
C ASN A 323 11.63 -13.02 -11.72
N THR A 324 11.74 -12.17 -12.76
CA THR A 324 12.51 -12.47 -13.97
C THR A 324 13.87 -11.76 -14.04
N ASP A 325 14.17 -10.91 -13.06
CA ASP A 325 15.36 -10.06 -13.03
C ASP A 325 15.50 -9.10 -14.21
N THR A 326 14.39 -8.66 -14.77
CA THR A 326 14.40 -7.96 -16.06
C THR A 326 13.98 -6.51 -15.90
N TYR A 327 14.72 -5.62 -16.56
CA TYR A 327 14.31 -4.24 -16.76
C TYR A 327 13.63 -4.11 -18.12
N THR A 328 12.43 -3.53 -18.13
CA THR A 328 11.66 -3.22 -19.33
C THR A 328 11.52 -1.71 -19.46
N HIS A 329 11.85 -1.19 -20.63
CA HIS A 329 11.69 0.22 -20.92
C HIS A 329 10.22 0.60 -21.10
N LEU A 330 9.74 1.58 -20.32
CA LEU A 330 8.36 2.07 -20.44
C LEU A 330 8.29 3.36 -21.27
N LEU A 331 9.09 4.36 -20.90
CA LEU A 331 9.01 5.68 -21.54
C LEU A 331 10.35 6.42 -21.52
N ASN A 332 10.77 6.91 -22.69
CA ASN A 332 11.89 7.84 -22.81
C ASN A 332 11.34 9.27 -22.88
N LEU A 333 11.77 10.13 -21.95
CA LEU A 333 11.28 11.51 -21.88
C LEU A 333 11.78 12.38 -23.05
N ASP A 334 12.89 12.00 -23.69
CA ASP A 334 13.36 12.65 -24.92
C ASP A 334 12.35 12.49 -26.08
N ASP A 335 11.45 11.49 -26.03
CA ASP A 335 10.34 11.30 -26.99
C ASP A 335 9.05 12.06 -26.57
N VAL A 336 9.04 12.63 -25.36
CA VAL A 336 7.91 13.40 -24.82
C VAL A 336 8.13 14.89 -25.02
N MET A 337 9.33 15.37 -24.70
CA MET A 337 9.69 16.79 -24.76
C MET A 337 11.09 16.95 -25.37
N PRO A 338 11.26 17.81 -26.40
CA PRO A 338 12.59 18.11 -26.91
C PRO A 338 13.41 18.93 -25.90
N ASP A 339 14.73 18.97 -26.12
CA ASP A 339 15.67 19.86 -25.42
C ASP A 339 15.80 19.65 -23.90
N LEU A 340 15.71 18.40 -23.44
CA LEU A 340 15.91 18.02 -22.04
C LEU A 340 17.40 17.84 -21.63
N ALA A 341 18.33 18.46 -22.37
CA ALA A 341 19.75 18.39 -22.05
C ALA A 341 20.02 18.87 -20.61
N ASP A 342 20.91 18.17 -19.91
CA ASP A 342 21.29 18.43 -18.51
C ASP A 342 20.16 18.36 -17.46
N THR A 343 18.97 17.89 -17.86
CA THR A 343 17.86 17.58 -16.94
C THR A 343 17.80 16.09 -16.59
N TYR A 344 17.06 15.75 -15.54
CA TYR A 344 16.85 14.38 -15.08
C TYR A 344 15.42 14.16 -14.57
N VAL A 345 15.01 12.90 -14.38
CA VAL A 345 13.76 12.57 -13.67
C VAL A 345 13.93 12.88 -12.19
N GLY A 346 13.11 13.79 -11.65
CA GLY A 346 13.12 14.17 -10.24
C GLY A 346 12.48 13.14 -9.33
N GLY A 347 11.52 12.37 -9.83
CA GLY A 347 10.87 11.29 -9.10
C GLY A 347 9.81 10.60 -9.94
N VAL A 348 9.36 9.44 -9.46
CA VAL A 348 8.26 8.68 -10.04
C VAL A 348 7.19 8.42 -9.00
N SER A 349 5.96 8.23 -9.44
CA SER A 349 4.86 7.77 -8.62
C SER A 349 3.96 6.86 -9.45
N SER A 350 3.18 6.00 -8.82
CA SER A 350 2.22 5.14 -9.54
C SER A 350 0.89 5.07 -8.80
N GLY A 351 -0.19 4.79 -9.50
CA GLY A 351 -1.53 4.67 -8.92
C GLY A 351 -2.54 4.15 -9.92
N GLY A 352 -3.67 3.64 -9.43
CA GLY A 352 -4.75 3.11 -10.26
C GLY A 352 -4.90 1.60 -10.15
N LYS A 353 -6.15 1.16 -9.95
CA LYS A 353 -6.58 -0.24 -10.00
C LYS A 353 -7.77 -0.36 -10.96
N PRO A 354 -7.83 -1.36 -11.85
CA PRO A 354 -6.78 -2.36 -12.14
C PRO A 354 -5.68 -1.82 -13.08
N ASN A 355 -5.92 -0.68 -13.74
CA ASN A 355 -4.98 -0.10 -14.68
C ASN A 355 -4.07 0.88 -13.96
N GLU A 356 -2.77 0.58 -13.93
CA GLU A 356 -1.79 1.42 -13.28
C GLU A 356 -1.31 2.53 -14.21
N ARG A 357 -1.36 3.76 -13.71
CA ARG A 357 -0.74 4.93 -14.32
C ARG A 357 0.56 5.24 -13.60
N ILE A 358 1.54 5.65 -14.39
CA ILE A 358 2.84 6.08 -13.91
C ILE A 358 2.92 7.59 -14.09
N LEU A 359 3.33 8.27 -13.04
CA LEU A 359 3.68 9.68 -13.04
C LEU A 359 5.20 9.82 -12.96
N ALA A 360 5.76 10.75 -13.73
CA ALA A 360 7.12 11.22 -13.54
C ALA A 360 7.17 12.75 -13.64
N PHE A 361 7.96 13.40 -12.77
CA PHE A 361 8.24 14.83 -12.89
C PHE A 361 9.70 15.08 -13.25
N PHE A 362 9.95 16.08 -14.10
CA PHE A 362 11.25 16.30 -14.73
C PHE A 362 11.41 17.74 -15.29
N GLY A 363 12.51 17.98 -15.99
CA GLY A 363 12.80 19.24 -16.71
C GLY A 363 13.69 20.22 -15.94
N GLY A 364 14.14 19.87 -14.74
CA GLY A 364 15.07 20.66 -13.93
C GLY A 364 16.50 20.10 -13.97
N GLU A 365 17.49 21.00 -13.92
CA GLU A 365 18.92 20.65 -13.73
C GLU A 365 19.25 20.27 -12.28
N SER A 366 18.39 20.64 -11.33
CA SER A 366 18.50 20.29 -9.92
C SER A 366 17.11 20.10 -9.29
N GLN A 367 17.09 19.66 -8.04
CA GLN A 367 15.87 19.71 -7.21
C GLN A 367 15.31 21.14 -7.22
N ASP A 368 13.99 21.27 -7.07
CA ASP A 368 13.23 22.53 -7.07
C ASP A 368 13.19 23.28 -8.40
N LEU A 369 13.74 22.72 -9.49
CA LEU A 369 13.73 23.32 -10.83
C LEU A 369 12.94 22.52 -11.87
N HIS A 370 12.41 21.35 -11.48
CA HIS A 370 11.52 20.56 -12.33
C HIS A 370 10.23 21.33 -12.60
N HIS A 371 9.57 21.06 -13.72
CA HIS A 371 8.34 21.78 -14.10
C HIS A 371 7.45 21.01 -15.09
N TYR A 372 7.92 19.88 -15.59
CA TYR A 372 7.09 18.96 -16.34
C TYR A 372 6.59 17.84 -15.43
N VAL A 373 5.33 17.47 -15.62
CA VAL A 373 4.74 16.23 -15.09
C VAL A 373 4.15 15.46 -16.25
N VAL A 374 4.62 14.22 -16.46
CA VAL A 374 3.98 13.29 -17.39
C VAL A 374 3.23 12.23 -16.58
N VAL A 375 2.00 11.92 -17.01
CA VAL A 375 1.23 10.78 -16.53
C VAL A 375 0.88 9.89 -17.71
N PHE A 376 1.16 8.60 -17.64
CA PHE A 376 0.90 7.66 -18.73
C PHE A 376 0.36 6.32 -18.21
N ASP A 377 -0.41 5.62 -19.04
CA ASP A 377 -0.84 4.25 -18.76
C ASP A 377 0.36 3.30 -18.90
N ARG A 378 0.60 2.46 -17.88
CA ARG A 378 1.73 1.51 -17.90
C ARG A 378 1.67 0.57 -19.11
N ASN A 379 0.49 0.12 -19.52
CA ASN A 379 0.30 -0.85 -20.61
C ASN A 379 0.27 -0.18 -21.98
N ASP A 380 0.00 1.13 -22.03
CA ASP A 380 0.06 1.94 -23.24
C ASP A 380 0.72 3.29 -22.96
N PRO A 381 2.06 3.37 -22.92
CA PRO A 381 2.77 4.62 -22.62
C PRO A 381 2.56 5.74 -23.65
N ALA A 382 1.96 5.45 -24.82
CA ALA A 382 1.54 6.47 -25.77
C ALA A 382 0.24 7.17 -25.31
N SER A 383 -0.58 6.49 -24.51
CA SER A 383 -1.69 7.09 -23.76
C SER A 383 -1.13 7.86 -22.56
N ARG A 384 -0.75 9.11 -22.84
CA ARG A 384 -0.07 9.98 -21.88
C ARG A 384 -0.57 11.42 -21.93
N HIS A 385 -0.34 12.11 -20.82
CA HIS A 385 -0.63 13.51 -20.62
C HIS A 385 0.61 14.23 -20.07
N LEU A 386 0.83 15.46 -20.53
CA LEU A 386 1.94 16.32 -20.10
C LEU A 386 1.42 17.64 -19.54
N LEU A 387 1.79 17.96 -18.31
CA LEU A 387 1.59 19.26 -17.69
C LEU A 387 2.91 20.03 -17.62
N ASP A 388 2.91 21.28 -18.08
CA ASP A 388 3.98 22.26 -17.86
C ASP A 388 3.51 23.29 -16.82
N THR A 389 4.07 23.21 -15.62
CA THR A 389 3.68 24.09 -14.50
C THR A 389 4.19 25.51 -14.66
N ARG A 390 5.27 25.74 -15.44
CA ARG A 390 5.77 27.10 -15.72
C ARG A 390 4.92 27.77 -16.78
N ALA A 391 4.63 27.07 -17.87
CA ALA A 391 3.83 27.59 -18.96
C ALA A 391 2.33 27.58 -18.67
N SER A 392 1.89 26.87 -17.62
CA SER A 392 0.47 26.64 -17.31
C SER A 392 -0.26 25.99 -18.49
N THR A 393 0.32 24.91 -19.04
CA THR A 393 -0.26 24.18 -20.18
C THR A 393 -0.42 22.69 -19.88
N PHE A 394 -1.50 22.11 -20.37
CA PHE A 394 -1.80 20.68 -20.38
C PHE A 394 -1.90 20.22 -21.84
N ASP A 395 -1.04 19.27 -22.24
CA ASP A 395 -0.88 18.82 -23.61
C ASP A 395 -0.71 19.98 -24.61
N GLY A 396 0.05 21.01 -24.18
CA GLY A 396 0.32 22.23 -24.96
C GLY A 396 -0.81 23.26 -24.97
N VAL A 397 -1.95 22.97 -24.34
CA VAL A 397 -3.11 23.87 -24.26
C VAL A 397 -3.12 24.60 -22.91
N PRO A 398 -3.33 25.92 -22.85
CA PRO A 398 -3.41 26.64 -21.58
C PRO A 398 -4.48 26.06 -20.64
N VAL A 399 -4.12 25.85 -19.38
CA VAL A 399 -5.08 25.49 -18.33
C VAL A 399 -5.77 26.75 -17.78
N ALA A 400 -6.96 26.57 -17.20
CA ALA A 400 -7.72 27.68 -16.62
C ALA A 400 -7.05 28.29 -15.37
N THR A 401 -6.33 27.47 -14.61
CA THR A 401 -5.60 27.89 -13.40
C THR A 401 -4.19 28.28 -13.80
N THR A 402 -3.83 29.56 -13.62
CA THR A 402 -2.43 30.00 -13.79
C THR A 402 -1.56 29.36 -12.71
N LEU A 403 -0.50 28.67 -13.13
CA LEU A 403 0.45 27.95 -12.26
C LEU A 403 1.73 28.78 -12.05
N GLY A 404 2.62 28.82 -13.03
CA GLY A 404 3.81 29.68 -13.05
C GLY A 404 4.93 29.29 -12.08
N PHE A 405 4.96 28.04 -11.61
CA PHE A 405 5.88 27.55 -10.57
C PHE A 405 6.75 26.37 -11.03
N ASN A 406 7.81 26.11 -10.27
CA ASN A 406 8.63 24.89 -10.33
C ASN A 406 8.09 23.82 -9.37
N LEU A 407 8.63 22.61 -9.45
CA LEU A 407 8.24 21.47 -8.64
C LEU A 407 9.38 21.05 -7.72
N HIS A 408 9.07 21.02 -6.42
CA HIS A 408 9.83 20.26 -5.43
C HIS A 408 9.53 18.76 -5.57
N HIS A 409 8.25 18.42 -5.74
CA HIS A 409 7.75 17.06 -5.86
C HIS A 409 6.46 17.02 -6.69
N ALA A 410 6.09 15.83 -7.16
CA ALA A 410 4.75 15.52 -7.67
C ALA A 410 4.45 14.04 -7.43
N SER A 411 3.20 13.74 -7.07
CA SER A 411 2.74 12.38 -6.79
C SER A 411 1.37 12.13 -7.40
N ILE A 412 1.00 10.86 -7.56
CA ILE A 412 -0.36 10.47 -7.97
C ILE A 412 -0.99 9.65 -6.84
N ASP A 413 -2.26 9.92 -6.55
CA ASP A 413 -3.00 9.20 -5.52
C ASP A 413 -3.19 7.72 -5.89
N GLN A 414 -3.61 6.89 -4.93
CA GLN A 414 -3.71 5.45 -5.17
C GLN A 414 -4.82 5.09 -6.16
N SER A 415 -5.83 5.95 -6.36
CA SER A 415 -6.84 5.75 -7.40
C SER A 415 -6.31 6.00 -8.81
N GLY A 416 -5.14 6.62 -8.95
CA GLY A 416 -4.55 6.97 -10.25
C GLY A 416 -5.28 8.13 -10.95
N ARG A 417 -6.06 8.93 -10.22
CA ARG A 417 -6.89 10.01 -10.78
C ARG A 417 -6.37 11.39 -10.41
N PHE A 418 -5.91 11.58 -9.18
CA PHE A 418 -5.55 12.88 -8.66
C PHE A 418 -4.03 12.98 -8.59
N VAL A 419 -3.48 13.99 -9.25
CA VAL A 419 -2.07 14.34 -9.21
C VAL A 419 -1.89 15.48 -8.22
N ILE A 420 -0.96 15.35 -7.30
CA ILE A 420 -0.63 16.40 -6.34
C ILE A 420 0.71 17.01 -6.75
N LEU A 421 0.73 18.34 -6.82
CA LEU A 421 1.87 19.14 -7.27
C LEU A 421 2.37 20.00 -6.10
N TYR A 422 3.68 19.97 -5.86
CA TYR A 422 4.31 20.64 -4.73
C TYR A 422 5.28 21.71 -5.23
N PRO A 423 4.90 22.99 -5.21
CA PRO A 423 5.83 24.08 -5.45
C PRO A 423 6.94 24.15 -4.40
N PRO A 424 8.18 24.50 -4.77
CA PRO A 424 9.25 24.65 -3.80
C PRO A 424 9.06 25.95 -3.02
N TRP A 425 9.58 25.98 -1.79
CA TRP A 425 9.49 27.11 -0.87
C TRP A 425 9.72 28.51 -1.52
N PRO A 426 10.72 28.70 -2.41
CA PRO A 426 10.93 30.01 -3.06
C PRO A 426 9.76 30.49 -3.92
N ASP A 427 8.94 29.58 -4.46
CA ASP A 427 7.83 29.89 -5.37
C ASP A 427 6.53 30.24 -4.64
N LEU A 428 6.43 29.93 -3.34
CA LEU A 428 5.33 30.36 -2.48
C LEU A 428 5.38 31.88 -2.20
N ALA A 429 6.55 32.50 -2.41
CA ALA A 429 6.76 33.94 -2.25
C ALA A 429 6.57 34.72 -3.56
N PRO A 430 6.41 36.06 -3.49
CA PRO A 430 6.44 36.90 -4.69
C PRO A 430 7.74 36.71 -5.50
N PRO A 431 7.68 36.76 -6.84
CA PRO A 431 6.54 37.24 -7.64
C PRO A 431 5.52 36.15 -8.03
N ARG A 432 5.81 34.87 -7.78
CA ARG A 432 4.93 33.75 -8.21
C ARG A 432 3.73 33.59 -7.30
N SER A 433 3.96 33.62 -5.98
CA SER A 433 2.91 33.44 -4.97
C SER A 433 2.09 32.17 -5.20
N ALA A 434 2.77 31.06 -5.51
CA ALA A 434 2.14 29.77 -5.71
C ALA A 434 1.40 29.33 -4.44
N ALA A 435 0.32 28.56 -4.62
CA ALA A 435 -0.31 27.86 -3.51
C ALA A 435 0.66 26.82 -2.92
N GLN A 436 0.42 26.38 -1.69
CA GLN A 436 1.27 25.39 -1.02
C GLN A 436 1.28 24.06 -1.77
N GLU A 437 0.12 23.66 -2.29
CA GLU A 437 -0.08 22.45 -3.09
C GLU A 437 -1.15 22.71 -4.16
N TYR A 438 -1.20 21.86 -5.18
CA TYR A 438 -2.28 21.84 -6.17
C TYR A 438 -2.74 20.41 -6.41
N VAL A 439 -4.05 20.20 -6.49
CA VAL A 439 -4.65 18.92 -6.88
C VAL A 439 -5.17 19.02 -8.31
N TRP A 440 -4.58 18.23 -9.19
CA TRP A 440 -4.96 18.09 -10.58
C TRP A 440 -5.79 16.82 -10.78
N ASP A 441 -7.06 16.98 -11.11
CA ASP A 441 -7.97 15.88 -11.42
C ASP A 441 -7.86 15.48 -12.90
N LEU A 442 -7.28 14.32 -13.19
CA LEU A 442 -7.11 13.80 -14.55
C LEU A 442 -8.43 13.52 -15.27
N ALA A 443 -9.53 13.32 -14.55
CA ALA A 443 -10.83 13.04 -15.17
C ALA A 443 -11.48 14.30 -15.72
N THR A 444 -11.29 15.45 -15.07
CA THR A 444 -11.91 16.73 -15.42
C THR A 444 -10.92 17.75 -15.99
N ASN A 445 -9.62 17.47 -15.86
CA ASN A 445 -8.51 18.37 -16.11
C ASN A 445 -8.59 19.70 -15.32
N VAL A 446 -9.24 19.68 -14.15
CA VAL A 446 -9.28 20.82 -13.25
C VAL A 446 -8.08 20.77 -12.32
N ILE A 447 -7.37 21.89 -12.21
CA ILE A 447 -6.27 22.06 -11.26
C ILE A 447 -6.72 23.01 -10.16
N THR A 448 -6.88 22.49 -8.95
CA THR A 448 -7.38 23.21 -7.79
C THR A 448 -6.23 23.62 -6.88
N PRO A 449 -6.00 24.93 -6.65
CA PRO A 449 -4.99 25.38 -5.68
C PRO A 449 -5.45 25.07 -4.25
N MET A 450 -4.56 24.50 -3.46
CA MET A 450 -4.72 24.37 -2.02
C MET A 450 -3.92 25.48 -1.35
N THR A 451 -4.62 26.59 -1.06
CA THR A 451 -4.04 27.73 -0.34
C THR A 451 -4.01 27.45 1.16
N ILE A 452 -3.42 28.36 1.96
CA ILE A 452 -3.41 28.28 3.43
C ILE A 452 -4.80 28.00 4.05
N ASP A 453 -5.87 28.52 3.46
CA ASP A 453 -7.25 28.31 3.94
C ASP A 453 -7.73 26.86 3.75
N ALA A 454 -7.08 26.10 2.87
CA ALA A 454 -7.34 24.68 2.68
C ALA A 454 -6.57 23.82 3.70
N HIS A 455 -5.67 24.38 4.51
CA HIS A 455 -4.77 23.65 5.43
C HIS A 455 -3.90 22.55 4.79
N PRO A 456 -3.08 22.86 3.76
CA PRO A 456 -2.23 21.92 3.02
C PRO A 456 -0.80 21.77 3.57
N TYR A 457 -0.48 22.28 4.76
CA TYR A 457 0.91 22.20 5.26
C TYR A 457 1.24 20.81 5.84
N GLY A 458 2.51 20.65 6.22
CA GLY A 458 3.03 19.45 6.86
C GLY A 458 3.31 18.33 5.86
N HIS A 459 3.63 17.15 6.38
CA HIS A 459 3.72 15.97 5.54
C HIS A 459 2.34 15.37 5.34
N ASP A 460 2.15 14.81 4.16
CA ASP A 460 0.89 14.28 3.67
C ASP A 460 1.01 12.82 3.24
N ALA A 461 -0.14 12.17 3.11
CA ALA A 461 -0.24 10.85 2.52
C ALA A 461 -1.59 10.72 1.79
N TRP A 462 -1.53 10.16 0.58
CA TRP A 462 -2.70 10.03 -0.29
C TRP A 462 -3.18 8.59 -0.37
N GLY A 463 -4.47 8.41 -0.14
CA GLY A 463 -5.19 7.15 -0.29
C GLY A 463 -5.85 7.04 -1.66
N PHE A 464 -6.99 6.34 -1.72
CA PHE A 464 -7.82 6.23 -2.93
C PHE A 464 -8.81 7.39 -2.99
N GLY A 465 -8.43 8.46 -3.67
CA GLY A 465 -9.24 9.68 -3.80
C GLY A 465 -9.45 10.41 -2.47
N ALA A 466 -8.62 10.16 -1.47
CA ALA A 466 -8.66 10.75 -0.13
C ALA A 466 -7.24 11.12 0.32
N GLY A 467 -7.12 11.97 1.33
CA GLY A 467 -5.83 12.46 1.81
C GLY A 467 -5.80 12.74 3.31
N VAL A 468 -4.60 12.71 3.86
CA VAL A 468 -4.30 13.22 5.20
C VAL A 468 -3.04 14.08 5.14
N ASN A 469 -2.96 15.10 5.99
CA ASN A 469 -1.74 15.91 6.12
C ASN A 469 -1.59 16.49 7.53
N GLN A 470 -0.35 16.68 7.99
CA GLN A 470 -0.05 17.23 9.32
C GLN A 470 -0.27 18.75 9.35
N ASP A 471 -1.53 19.16 9.50
CA ASP A 471 -1.91 20.57 9.60
C ASP A 471 -3.16 20.77 10.50
N CYS A 472 -3.44 22.02 10.80
CA CYS A 472 -4.50 22.48 11.69
C CYS A 472 -4.94 23.91 11.28
N CYS A 473 -6.11 24.44 11.59
CA CYS A 473 -7.24 23.83 12.28
C CYS A 473 -8.54 24.37 11.68
N VAL A 474 -9.49 23.48 11.42
CA VAL A 474 -10.83 23.88 10.99
C VAL A 474 -11.70 24.25 12.19
N THR A 475 -11.56 23.53 13.30
CA THR A 475 -12.42 23.66 14.50
C THR A 475 -11.66 23.73 15.82
N THR A 476 -10.37 23.37 15.82
CA THR A 476 -9.52 23.30 17.02
C THR A 476 -8.54 24.47 17.13
N GLY A 477 -7.80 24.52 18.23
CA GLY A 477 -6.62 25.39 18.35
C GLY A 477 -5.37 24.68 17.82
N TRP A 478 -4.40 25.44 17.31
CA TRP A 478 -3.16 24.89 16.73
C TRP A 478 -2.43 23.99 17.71
N ASP A 479 -2.10 22.78 17.29
CA ASP A 479 -1.20 21.85 17.94
C ASP A 479 -0.48 21.04 16.87
N ALA A 480 0.81 20.75 17.05
CA ALA A 480 1.57 20.01 16.05
C ALA A 480 1.19 18.53 15.94
N ALA A 481 0.51 17.96 16.96
CA ALA A 481 -0.10 16.63 16.91
C ALA A 481 -1.55 16.71 16.45
N GLN A 482 -1.76 17.39 15.32
CA GLN A 482 -3.03 17.47 14.62
C GLN A 482 -2.82 17.10 13.15
N TRP A 483 -3.85 16.50 12.57
CA TRP A 483 -3.89 16.16 11.16
C TRP A 483 -5.21 16.61 10.56
N GLN A 484 -5.18 16.97 9.28
CA GLN A 484 -6.35 17.16 8.46
C GLN A 484 -6.72 15.85 7.78
N VAL A 485 -7.99 15.47 7.83
CA VAL A 485 -8.55 14.37 7.04
C VAL A 485 -9.37 14.94 5.89
N ARG A 486 -9.02 14.57 4.67
CA ARG A 486 -9.75 14.88 3.43
C ARG A 486 -10.42 13.62 2.91
N PRO A 487 -11.74 13.46 3.10
CA PRO A 487 -12.43 12.25 2.67
C PRO A 487 -12.58 12.14 1.15
N SER A 488 -12.40 13.24 0.40
CA SER A 488 -12.46 13.25 -1.06
C SER A 488 -11.55 14.32 -1.67
N LEU A 489 -10.77 13.91 -2.67
CA LEU A 489 -9.95 14.80 -3.53
C LEU A 489 -10.74 15.42 -4.68
N GLU A 490 -12.03 15.08 -4.85
CA GLU A 490 -12.93 15.85 -5.73
C GLU A 490 -13.25 17.23 -5.16
N ALA A 491 -13.14 17.38 -3.84
CA ALA A 491 -13.28 18.65 -3.12
C ALA A 491 -12.03 18.86 -2.23
N PRO A 492 -10.85 19.04 -2.82
CA PRO A 492 -9.58 18.93 -2.09
C PRO A 492 -9.40 20.05 -1.05
N THR A 493 -10.14 21.15 -1.14
CA THR A 493 -10.13 22.23 -0.15
C THR A 493 -10.98 21.95 1.10
N VAL A 494 -11.71 20.84 1.13
CA VAL A 494 -12.57 20.46 2.26
C VAL A 494 -11.88 19.41 3.12
N SER A 495 -11.51 19.80 4.34
CA SER A 495 -10.91 18.93 5.36
C SER A 495 -11.62 19.03 6.71
N ARG A 496 -11.20 18.18 7.65
CA ARG A 496 -11.59 18.23 9.06
C ARG A 496 -10.40 17.88 9.96
N ASP A 497 -10.42 18.41 11.18
CA ASP A 497 -9.45 18.03 12.23
C ASP A 497 -9.62 16.56 12.62
N ALA A 498 -8.52 15.82 12.71
CA ALA A 498 -8.51 14.42 13.15
C ALA A 498 -8.63 14.30 14.67
N ILE A 499 -7.88 15.11 15.42
CA ILE A 499 -7.69 14.96 16.85
C ILE A 499 -8.64 15.90 17.61
N LEU A 500 -9.63 15.30 18.28
CA LEU A 500 -10.62 16.00 19.10
C LEU A 500 -10.80 15.28 20.46
N PRO A 501 -10.64 15.96 21.61
CA PRO A 501 -10.00 17.28 21.76
C PRO A 501 -8.51 17.22 21.38
N VAL A 502 -7.88 18.39 21.16
CA VAL A 502 -6.42 18.50 20.99
C VAL A 502 -5.66 18.02 22.23
N LEU A 503 -4.39 17.62 22.04
CA LEU A 503 -3.54 17.26 23.17
C LEU A 503 -3.18 18.50 24.00
N GLU A 504 -3.10 18.29 25.31
CA GLU A 504 -2.60 19.29 26.26
C GLU A 504 -1.47 18.67 27.10
N PRO A 505 -0.41 19.44 27.44
CA PRO A 505 -0.17 20.82 26.98
C PRO A 505 0.11 20.89 25.48
N LYS A 506 -0.26 22.02 24.86
CA LYS A 506 0.06 22.33 23.46
C LYS A 506 1.56 22.27 23.19
N GLU A 507 1.95 21.66 22.06
CA GLU A 507 3.31 21.66 21.51
C GLU A 507 3.28 22.13 20.04
N ILE A 508 4.30 22.89 19.66
CA ILE A 508 4.45 23.47 18.31
C ILE A 508 5.75 23.03 17.62
N ILE A 509 6.68 22.41 18.35
CA ILE A 509 7.99 21.93 17.86
C ILE A 509 7.96 20.39 17.82
N MET A 510 7.02 19.88 17.03
CA MET A 510 6.85 18.47 16.71
C MET A 510 6.58 18.38 15.20
N ALA A 511 7.04 17.30 14.58
CA ALA A 511 6.75 17.01 13.18
C ALA A 511 6.54 15.51 13.04
N ASP A 512 6.03 15.08 11.90
CA ASP A 512 5.83 13.67 11.63
C ASP A 512 6.45 13.25 10.29
N HIS A 513 6.27 11.99 9.93
CA HIS A 513 6.13 11.55 8.54
C HIS A 513 4.99 10.53 8.52
N SER A 514 4.06 10.71 7.60
CA SER A 514 2.87 9.85 7.49
C SER A 514 2.97 8.89 6.30
N SER A 515 2.30 7.75 6.39
CA SER A 515 2.18 6.75 5.33
C SER A 515 0.80 6.13 5.35
N TRP A 516 0.25 5.90 4.15
CA TRP A 516 -1.12 5.40 3.99
C TRP A 516 -1.25 4.35 2.86
N HIS A 517 -0.20 3.57 2.59
CA HIS A 517 -0.21 2.56 1.51
C HIS A 517 -1.14 1.37 1.75
N ASN A 518 -1.66 1.21 2.96
CA ASN A 518 -2.72 0.26 3.28
C ASN A 518 -4.12 0.75 2.87
N ALA A 519 -4.26 1.98 2.35
CA ALA A 519 -5.54 2.52 1.88
C ALA A 519 -6.22 1.58 0.88
N GLN A 520 -7.55 1.57 0.89
CA GLN A 520 -8.35 0.68 0.06
C GLN A 520 -9.37 1.48 -0.77
N PRO A 521 -9.73 1.04 -1.98
CA PRO A 521 -10.81 1.65 -2.74
C PRO A 521 -12.12 1.68 -1.94
N GLY A 522 -12.69 2.87 -1.74
CA GLY A 522 -13.98 3.05 -1.07
C GLY A 522 -13.97 2.81 0.44
N LEU A 523 -12.81 2.58 1.06
CA LEU A 523 -12.69 2.31 2.50
C LEU A 523 -11.56 3.15 3.11
N LEU A 524 -11.91 3.99 4.07
CA LEU A 524 -10.96 4.74 4.88
C LEU A 524 -10.42 3.84 6.00
N VAL A 525 -9.11 3.64 6.01
CA VAL A 525 -8.38 2.84 7.01
C VAL A 525 -7.43 3.74 7.79
N PRO A 526 -6.95 3.32 8.97
CA PRO A 526 -5.97 4.12 9.70
C PRO A 526 -4.69 4.34 8.89
N PHE A 527 -4.17 5.57 8.91
CA PHE A 527 -2.82 5.87 8.40
C PHE A 527 -1.80 5.74 9.53
N ILE A 528 -0.54 5.53 9.16
CA ILE A 528 0.57 5.40 10.11
C ILE A 528 1.38 6.69 10.11
N SER A 529 1.70 7.22 11.28
CA SER A 529 2.52 8.42 11.43
C SER A 529 3.66 8.18 12.43
N GLY A 530 4.86 8.64 12.06
CA GLY A 530 6.06 8.57 12.88
C GLY A 530 6.35 9.95 13.42
N ILE A 531 5.91 10.19 14.65
CA ILE A 531 5.96 11.49 15.31
C ILE A 531 7.32 11.65 15.98
N PHE A 532 8.01 12.74 15.70
CA PHE A 532 9.29 13.02 16.33
C PHE A 532 9.36 14.44 16.87
N ARG A 533 10.13 14.58 17.93
CA ARG A 533 10.52 15.88 18.48
C ARG A 533 11.76 16.34 17.75
N CYS A 534 11.72 17.52 17.14
CA CYS A 534 12.91 18.06 16.51
C CYS A 534 13.89 18.55 17.57
N CYS A 535 15.13 18.08 17.43
CA CYS A 535 16.29 18.88 17.78
C CYS A 535 16.44 19.07 19.31
N ASN A 536 16.90 20.23 19.75
CA ASN A 536 17.07 20.54 21.18
C ASN A 536 15.75 20.90 21.90
N ASN A 537 14.60 20.37 21.45
CA ASN A 537 13.33 20.59 22.12
C ASN A 537 13.38 20.04 23.57
N THR A 538 13.27 20.94 24.56
CA THR A 538 13.29 20.63 25.99
C THR A 538 11.92 20.71 26.68
N VAL A 539 10.83 20.86 25.93
CA VAL A 539 9.47 20.88 26.49
C VAL A 539 9.18 19.56 27.22
N GLU A 540 8.26 19.53 28.18
CA GLU A 540 7.89 18.27 28.83
C GLU A 540 7.36 17.24 27.82
N TRP A 541 7.52 15.95 28.16
CA TRP A 541 6.98 14.87 27.34
C TRP A 541 5.47 14.80 27.46
N ARG A 542 4.82 14.59 26.32
CA ARG A 542 3.37 14.40 26.23
C ARG A 542 3.05 13.11 25.44
N PRO A 543 1.78 12.69 25.37
CA PRO A 543 1.40 11.52 24.60
C PRO A 543 1.85 11.66 23.13
N TRP A 544 2.30 10.54 22.54
CA TRP A 544 2.71 10.41 21.14
C TRP A 544 4.09 10.97 20.78
N ASP A 545 4.80 11.57 21.73
CA ASP A 545 6.17 12.02 21.52
C ASP A 545 7.11 10.84 21.20
N ASN A 546 7.81 10.92 20.07
CA ASN A 546 8.74 9.90 19.56
C ASN A 546 8.10 8.51 19.35
N GLU A 547 6.83 8.50 18.96
CA GLU A 547 6.05 7.28 18.75
C GLU A 547 5.67 7.07 17.28
N ILE A 548 5.58 5.80 16.89
CA ILE A 548 4.83 5.37 15.71
C ILE A 548 3.40 5.13 16.16
N VAL A 549 2.45 5.79 15.50
CA VAL A 549 1.02 5.69 15.80
C VAL A 549 0.23 5.32 14.54
N ALA A 550 -0.89 4.61 14.73
CA ALA A 550 -1.94 4.54 13.72
C ALA A 550 -3.08 5.49 14.10
N ILE A 551 -3.60 6.23 13.12
CA ILE A 551 -4.62 7.26 13.35
C ILE A 551 -5.83 6.95 12.48
N GLU A 552 -6.99 6.79 13.12
CA GLU A 552 -8.27 6.55 12.45
C GLU A 552 -8.60 7.67 11.46
N THR A 553 -9.29 7.33 10.37
CA THR A 553 -9.73 8.29 9.33
C THR A 553 -11.23 8.20 9.01
N GLY A 554 -11.85 7.06 9.32
CA GLY A 554 -13.24 6.75 9.03
C GLY A 554 -14.27 7.32 10.02
N MET A 555 -13.84 8.13 10.99
CA MET A 555 -14.73 8.69 12.01
C MET A 555 -15.81 9.61 11.42
N ALA A 556 -16.94 9.72 12.12
CA ALA A 556 -17.99 10.69 11.78
C ALA A 556 -17.51 12.14 12.00
N PRO A 557 -18.01 13.12 11.23
CA PRO A 557 -17.68 14.53 11.45
C PRO A 557 -17.91 14.98 12.90
N GLY A 558 -16.92 15.65 13.51
CA GLY A 558 -16.98 16.12 14.90
C GLY A 558 -16.61 15.06 15.95
N VAL A 559 -16.31 13.83 15.54
CA VAL A 559 -15.75 12.79 16.42
C VAL A 559 -14.23 12.77 16.25
N GLY A 560 -13.49 12.72 17.36
CA GLY A 560 -12.03 12.61 17.33
C GLY A 560 -11.56 11.21 16.94
N ALA A 561 -10.48 11.14 16.17
CA ALA A 561 -9.81 9.91 15.79
C ALA A 561 -9.39 9.11 17.02
N ARG A 562 -9.61 7.79 16.97
CA ARG A 562 -8.82 6.88 17.79
C ARG A 562 -7.37 6.88 17.29
N VAL A 563 -6.43 6.97 18.24
CA VAL A 563 -4.99 6.89 17.99
C VAL A 563 -4.47 5.65 18.68
N TRP A 564 -3.94 4.70 17.92
CA TRP A 564 -3.31 3.48 18.41
C TRP A 564 -1.81 3.69 18.47
N ARG A 565 -1.22 3.41 19.64
CA ARG A 565 0.19 3.70 19.92
C ARG A 565 1.00 2.42 19.81
N LEU A 566 1.93 2.40 18.84
CA LEU A 566 2.49 1.16 18.35
C LEU A 566 3.90 0.92 18.89
N ALA A 567 4.79 1.91 18.89
CA ALA A 567 6.16 1.75 19.42
C ALA A 567 6.87 3.10 19.63
N HIS A 568 7.90 3.12 20.48
CA HIS A 568 8.90 4.20 20.46
C HIS A 568 9.91 3.96 19.34
N HIS A 569 10.06 4.90 18.40
CA HIS A 569 10.95 4.71 17.24
C HIS A 569 12.44 4.97 17.54
N ARG A 570 12.74 5.69 18.63
CA ARG A 570 14.10 5.99 19.14
C ARG A 570 15.03 6.71 18.16
N SER A 571 14.47 7.45 17.21
CA SER A 571 15.30 8.20 16.27
C SER A 571 15.68 9.54 16.89
N ASP A 572 16.98 9.76 17.07
CA ASP A 572 17.50 11.09 17.38
C ASP A 572 17.71 11.83 16.06
N VAL A 573 16.79 12.75 15.78
CA VAL A 573 16.77 13.54 14.55
C VAL A 573 17.71 14.75 14.60
N SER A 574 18.45 14.99 15.68
CA SER A 574 19.32 16.17 15.78
C SER A 574 20.51 16.09 14.83
N TYR A 575 20.81 17.20 14.17
CA TYR A 575 21.98 17.35 13.29
C TYR A 575 23.27 17.35 14.12
N ASP A 576 24.23 16.49 13.77
CA ASP A 576 25.41 16.23 14.64
C ASP A 576 26.31 17.45 14.86
N GLY A 577 26.42 18.35 13.88
CA GLY A 577 27.19 19.59 14.01
C GLY A 577 26.45 20.77 14.65
N ASN A 578 25.13 20.64 14.83
CA ASN A 578 24.25 21.68 15.34
C ASN A 578 22.93 21.03 15.84
N PRO A 579 22.84 20.68 17.13
CA PRO A 579 21.68 19.96 17.65
C PRO A 579 20.38 20.78 17.65
N ALA A 580 20.43 22.08 17.32
CA ALA A 580 19.23 22.89 17.09
C ALA A 580 18.60 22.66 15.71
N GLY A 581 19.30 22.01 14.77
CA GLY A 581 18.78 21.63 13.47
C GLY A 581 18.39 20.15 13.40
N ALA A 582 17.47 19.82 12.50
CA ALA A 582 17.09 18.44 12.22
C ALA A 582 17.96 17.87 11.09
N PHE A 583 18.28 16.59 11.18
CA PHE A 583 18.87 15.81 10.11
C PHE A 583 17.78 14.92 9.51
N PHE A 584 17.32 15.28 8.31
CA PHE A 584 16.22 14.62 7.61
C PHE A 584 16.37 13.10 7.58
N TRP A 585 17.55 12.58 7.27
CA TRP A 585 17.74 11.13 7.13
C TRP A 585 17.61 10.34 8.43
N ALA A 586 17.72 10.99 9.61
CA ALA A 586 17.45 10.34 10.89
C ALA A 586 15.96 10.31 11.27
N MET A 587 15.06 10.97 10.53
CA MET A 587 13.61 10.93 10.80
C MET A 587 13.06 9.50 10.61
N PRO A 588 12.05 9.09 11.40
CA PRO A 588 11.58 7.70 11.42
C PRO A 588 10.97 7.22 10.11
N ARG A 589 10.27 8.09 9.36
CA ARG A 589 9.70 7.80 8.02
C ARG A 589 9.05 6.39 7.94
N PRO A 590 7.96 6.15 8.69
CA PRO A 590 7.30 4.86 8.67
C PRO A 590 6.66 4.58 7.30
N ASN A 591 6.63 3.33 6.88
CA ASN A 591 5.95 2.90 5.67
C ASN A 591 5.16 1.61 5.89
N VAL A 592 3.84 1.73 5.79
CA VAL A 592 2.90 0.64 6.07
C VAL A 592 2.77 -0.30 4.89
N SER A 593 2.72 -1.60 5.16
CA SER A 593 2.47 -2.63 4.15
C SER A 593 1.04 -2.52 3.58
N PRO A 594 0.78 -2.92 2.32
CA PRO A 594 -0.54 -2.83 1.71
C PRO A 594 -1.67 -3.55 2.47
N ASP A 595 -1.33 -4.62 3.19
CA ASP A 595 -2.25 -5.35 4.05
C ASP A 595 -2.45 -4.72 5.44
N GLY A 596 -1.74 -3.63 5.77
CA GLY A 596 -1.85 -2.89 7.02
C GLY A 596 -1.40 -3.65 8.25
N ARG A 597 -0.48 -4.61 8.11
CA ARG A 597 -0.01 -5.47 9.22
C ARG A 597 1.45 -5.25 9.60
N TRP A 598 2.18 -4.50 8.80
CA TRP A 598 3.61 -4.29 9.00
C TRP A 598 4.00 -2.85 8.70
N VAL A 599 4.98 -2.32 9.42
CA VAL A 599 5.52 -0.96 9.20
C VAL A 599 7.03 -1.00 9.19
N LEU A 600 7.65 -0.59 8.08
CA LEU A 600 9.09 -0.29 8.03
C LEU A 600 9.33 1.09 8.64
N PHE A 601 10.46 1.29 9.31
CA PHE A 601 10.89 2.62 9.74
C PHE A 601 12.41 2.70 9.87
N THR A 602 12.95 3.91 9.75
CA THR A 602 14.37 4.23 9.96
C THR A 602 14.64 4.59 11.41
N SER A 603 15.70 4.09 12.01
CA SER A 603 16.16 4.57 13.31
C SER A 603 17.66 4.48 13.48
N ASN A 604 18.22 5.45 14.21
CA ASN A 604 19.61 5.41 14.69
C ASN A 604 19.69 4.98 16.17
N TRP A 605 18.56 4.62 16.79
CA TRP A 605 18.44 4.20 18.19
C TRP A 605 19.19 5.11 19.15
N GLY A 606 18.89 6.41 19.11
CA GLY A 606 19.57 7.42 19.92
C GLY A 606 21.06 7.51 19.60
N LYS A 607 21.42 7.36 18.31
CA LYS A 607 22.81 7.37 17.81
C LYS A 607 23.69 6.23 18.36
N ALA A 608 23.08 5.14 18.84
CA ALA A 608 23.79 4.02 19.48
C ALA A 608 24.26 2.91 18.52
N LEU A 609 23.90 2.97 17.23
CA LEU A 609 24.20 1.91 16.27
C LEU A 609 25.66 1.90 15.76
N GLY A 610 26.45 2.91 16.11
CA GLY A 610 27.82 3.12 15.62
C GLY A 610 27.91 4.24 14.58
N LEU A 611 29.09 4.44 14.01
CA LEU A 611 29.33 5.45 12.97
C LEU A 611 29.01 4.90 11.58
N ASP A 612 28.50 5.77 10.72
CA ASP A 612 28.36 5.52 9.28
C ASP A 612 29.72 5.59 8.60
N SER A 613 30.03 4.64 7.73
CA SER A 613 31.27 4.62 6.94
C SER A 613 31.23 5.55 5.73
N GLY A 614 30.04 5.98 5.28
CA GLY A 614 29.84 6.95 4.21
C GLY A 614 28.88 8.06 4.63
N PRO A 615 29.17 8.85 5.69
CA PRO A 615 28.21 9.75 6.30
C PRO A 615 27.84 10.92 5.37
N SER A 616 26.57 11.29 5.36
CA SER A 616 26.15 12.57 4.80
C SER A 616 26.49 13.71 5.77
N PRO A 617 26.70 14.94 5.28
CA PRO A 617 26.90 16.10 6.16
C PRO A 617 25.77 16.22 7.19
N GLY A 618 26.11 16.08 8.48
CA GLY A 618 25.15 16.17 9.59
C GLY A 618 24.65 14.86 10.19
N GLY A 619 24.99 13.71 9.58
CA GLY A 619 24.61 12.38 10.05
C GLY A 619 25.82 11.44 10.07
N ALA A 620 26.64 11.54 11.11
CA ALA A 620 27.80 10.69 11.34
C ALA A 620 27.42 9.31 11.90
N TYR A 621 26.23 9.18 12.48
CA TYR A 621 25.78 7.93 13.09
C TYR A 621 24.97 7.06 12.14
N ARG A 622 25.25 5.75 12.19
CA ARG A 622 24.58 4.75 11.36
C ARG A 622 23.09 4.73 11.65
N GLN A 623 22.29 4.72 10.60
CA GLN A 623 20.87 4.39 10.66
C GLN A 623 20.66 2.98 10.11
N ASP A 624 19.73 2.24 10.72
CA ASP A 624 19.28 0.96 10.21
C ASP A 624 17.75 1.00 10.01
N VAL A 625 17.23 0.07 9.21
CA VAL A 625 15.80 -0.13 9.01
C VAL A 625 15.29 -1.21 9.96
N PHE A 626 14.12 -0.94 10.54
CA PHE A 626 13.40 -1.79 11.46
C PHE A 626 11.99 -2.04 10.94
N LEU A 627 11.36 -3.10 11.42
CA LEU A 627 10.04 -3.51 11.02
C LEU A 627 9.17 -3.77 12.26
N LEU A 628 7.97 -3.20 12.27
CA LEU A 628 7.00 -3.32 13.36
C LEU A 628 5.84 -4.24 12.94
N GLU A 629 5.46 -5.18 13.80
CA GLU A 629 4.25 -6.00 13.63
C GLU A 629 3.02 -5.23 14.16
N LEU A 630 2.03 -4.96 13.30
CA LEU A 630 0.76 -4.35 13.71
C LEU A 630 -0.25 -5.44 14.08
N LYS A 631 -0.77 -5.39 15.30
CA LYS A 631 -1.74 -6.35 15.84
C LYS A 631 -3.10 -5.73 16.04
#